data_AF-A0A847WS77-F1
#
_entry.id   AF-A0A847WS77-F1
#
_cell.length_a   1.000
_cell.length_b   1.000
_cell.length_c   1.000
_cell.angle_alpha   90.00
_cell.angle_beta   90.00
_cell.angle_gamma   90.00
#
_symmetry.space_group_name_H-M   'P 1'
#
loop_
_entity.id
_entity.type
_entity.pdbx_description
1 polymer ?
#
loop_
_entity_poly.entity_id
_entity_poly.type
_entity_poly.pdbx_seq_one_letter_code
_entity_poly.pdbx_strand_id
1 'polypeptide(L)'
;PDLKQLENVNRRIIYNAYLELEVKQYLEVVSSIEQTVNEMNGYVVSNQTSRFDDELHYGHLTLRIPQESLNLFFDFLDGHDQIYIQHRDLVGEDVTEQYVDLETRLKSRQELEARLLAFMEEAKSTEDLLNISRDLSNVQYEIEMIKGQMNYINNRADLATVELNLTELQTEFAHEQNLNVWERTKEQWLISYNNLLIGATNLFVFIVGNLPILIVIAAIGGLIYFGYRRKNNRNTSE
;
A
#
# COMPACT_ATOMS: atom_id res chain seq x y z
N PRO A 1 32.86 25.79 16.79
CA PRO A 1 31.89 25.10 17.67
C PRO A 1 31.69 23.68 17.14
N ASP A 2 31.95 22.71 18.01
CA ASP A 2 32.28 21.33 17.67
C ASP A 2 31.02 20.54 17.23
N LEU A 3 30.90 20.24 15.94
CA LEU A 3 29.76 19.52 15.34
C LEU A 3 29.64 18.05 15.82
N LYS A 4 30.63 17.56 16.59
CA LYS A 4 30.63 16.24 17.22
C LYS A 4 29.84 16.16 18.54
N GLN A 5 29.42 17.29 19.12
CA GLN A 5 28.63 17.27 20.36
C GLN A 5 27.14 16.96 20.15
N LEU A 6 26.67 16.85 18.89
CA LEU A 6 25.29 16.47 18.56
C LEU A 6 25.08 14.96 18.36
N GLU A 7 26.13 14.15 18.55
CA GLU A 7 26.05 12.67 18.48
C GLU A 7 25.48 12.04 19.77
N ASN A 8 25.28 12.81 20.83
CA ASN A 8 24.72 12.37 22.12
C ASN A 8 23.41 13.07 22.51
N VAL A 9 22.64 13.55 21.53
CA VAL A 9 21.23 13.83 21.77
C VAL A 9 20.51 12.52 21.50
N ASN A 10 19.95 11.91 22.54
CA ASN A 10 19.04 10.78 22.39
C ASN A 10 17.82 11.26 21.60
N ARG A 11 17.89 11.15 20.27
CA ARG A 11 16.86 11.67 19.37
C ARG A 11 15.62 10.81 19.53
N ARG A 12 14.49 11.46 19.76
CA ARG A 12 13.18 10.81 19.79
C ARG A 12 12.57 10.99 18.40
N ILE A 13 12.62 9.94 17.58
CA ILE A 13 12.04 9.95 16.24
C ILE A 13 10.91 8.93 16.21
N ILE A 14 9.74 9.33 15.75
CA ILE A 14 8.62 8.43 15.53
C ILE A 14 8.65 8.02 14.06
N TYR A 15 8.76 6.72 13.81
CA TYR A 15 8.70 6.17 12.46
C TYR A 15 7.32 5.59 12.16
N ASN A 16 6.75 6.03 11.03
CA ASN A 16 5.57 5.43 10.43
C ASN A 16 5.92 5.02 9.01
N ALA A 17 5.67 3.76 8.67
CA ALA A 17 5.88 3.23 7.34
C ALA A 17 4.56 2.76 6.76
N TYR A 18 4.33 3.07 5.50
CA TYR A 18 3.18 2.60 4.72
C TYR A 18 3.69 1.88 3.48
N LEU A 19 3.24 0.65 3.28
CA LEU A 19 3.65 -0.18 2.16
C LEU A 19 2.45 -0.78 1.45
N GLU A 20 2.52 -0.77 0.12
CA GLU A 20 1.59 -1.49 -0.75
C GLU A 20 2.32 -2.67 -1.37
N LEU A 21 1.85 -3.86 -1.06
CA LEU A 21 2.47 -5.13 -1.39
C LEU A 21 1.56 -5.92 -2.34
N GLU A 22 2.13 -6.38 -3.44
CA GLU A 22 1.56 -7.49 -4.22
C GLU A 22 2.16 -8.79 -3.71
N VAL A 23 1.32 -9.81 -3.57
CA VAL A 23 1.74 -11.12 -3.05
C VAL A 23 1.22 -12.25 -3.92
N LYS A 24 2.01 -13.33 -4.02
CA LYS A 24 1.61 -14.53 -4.77
C LYS A 24 0.66 -15.43 -3.98
N GLN A 25 0.99 -15.70 -2.71
CA GLN A 25 0.16 -16.50 -1.81
C GLN A 25 -0.08 -15.71 -0.53
N TYR A 26 -1.27 -15.12 -0.43
CA TYR A 26 -1.58 -14.17 0.63
C TYR A 26 -1.41 -14.76 2.04
N LEU A 27 -1.99 -15.96 2.26
CA LEU A 27 -2.00 -16.59 3.59
C LEU A 27 -0.59 -16.98 4.06
N GLU A 28 0.25 -17.48 3.14
CA GLU A 28 1.64 -17.83 3.46
C GLU A 28 2.47 -16.59 3.79
N VAL A 29 2.33 -15.54 2.99
CA VAL A 29 3.06 -14.27 3.19
C VAL A 29 2.66 -13.61 4.50
N VAL A 30 1.36 -13.52 4.80
CA VAL A 30 0.90 -12.96 6.08
C VAL A 30 1.46 -13.75 7.25
N SER A 31 1.40 -15.08 7.21
CA SER A 31 2.00 -15.92 8.27
C SER A 31 3.51 -15.70 8.42
N SER A 32 4.24 -15.56 7.31
CA SER A 32 5.69 -15.31 7.30
C SER A 32 6.03 -13.94 7.90
N ILE A 33 5.26 -12.90 7.55
CA ILE A 33 5.37 -11.55 8.12
C ILE A 33 5.10 -11.60 9.63
N GLU A 34 4.00 -12.23 10.07
CA GLU A 34 3.65 -12.31 11.50
C GLU A 34 4.74 -13.03 12.31
N GLN A 35 5.28 -14.13 11.80
CA GLN A 35 6.37 -14.85 12.45
C GLN A 35 7.63 -13.97 12.56
N THR A 36 8.04 -13.35 11.46
CA THR A 36 9.24 -12.50 11.40
C THR A 36 9.12 -11.31 12.37
N VAL A 37 7.95 -10.68 12.42
CA VAL A 37 7.67 -9.58 13.35
C VAL A 37 7.81 -10.04 14.80
N ASN A 38 7.27 -11.21 15.14
CA ASN A 38 7.39 -11.77 16.49
C ASN A 38 8.85 -12.11 16.85
N GLU A 39 9.64 -12.66 15.91
CA GLU A 39 11.06 -12.94 16.10
C GLU A 39 11.88 -11.66 16.36
N MET A 40 11.45 -10.54 15.79
CA MET A 40 12.05 -9.21 16.02
C MET A 40 11.55 -8.51 17.29
N ASN A 41 10.83 -9.21 18.18
CA ASN A 41 10.15 -8.68 19.36
C ASN A 41 9.10 -7.59 19.05
N GLY A 42 8.59 -7.59 17.82
CA GLY A 42 7.41 -6.82 17.44
C GLY A 42 6.11 -7.59 17.69
N TYR A 43 4.99 -6.96 17.34
CA TYR A 43 3.68 -7.61 17.42
C TYR A 43 2.70 -7.03 16.38
N VAL A 44 1.66 -7.81 16.09
CA VAL A 44 0.56 -7.42 15.21
C VAL A 44 -0.49 -6.65 16.02
N VAL A 45 -0.85 -5.45 15.55
CA VAL A 45 -1.91 -4.62 16.15
C VAL A 45 -3.27 -5.01 15.58
N SER A 46 -3.35 -5.16 14.26
CA SER A 46 -4.58 -5.54 13.57
C SER A 46 -4.26 -6.25 12.27
N ASN A 47 -5.04 -7.30 11.98
CA ASN A 47 -5.04 -8.03 10.72
C ASN A 47 -6.48 -8.06 10.20
N GLN A 48 -6.71 -7.44 9.04
CA GLN A 48 -7.99 -7.45 8.35
C GLN A 48 -7.79 -8.13 7.02
N THR A 49 -8.44 -9.28 6.83
CA THR A 49 -8.39 -10.04 5.58
C THR A 49 -9.77 -10.10 4.98
N SER A 50 -9.86 -9.86 3.68
CA SER A 50 -11.07 -9.94 2.88
C SER A 50 -10.80 -10.74 1.61
N ARG A 51 -11.86 -11.24 0.98
CA ARG A 51 -11.78 -12.02 -0.25
C ARG A 51 -12.64 -11.38 -1.33
N PHE A 52 -12.10 -11.28 -2.54
CA PHE A 52 -12.80 -10.84 -3.73
C PHE A 52 -13.11 -12.05 -4.63
N ASP A 53 -14.38 -12.22 -5.00
CA ASP A 53 -14.90 -13.22 -5.95
C ASP A 53 -14.39 -14.67 -5.73
N ASP A 54 -14.23 -15.06 -4.47
CA ASP A 54 -13.74 -16.37 -4.02
C ASP A 54 -12.32 -16.81 -4.43
N GLU A 55 -11.57 -16.00 -5.18
CA GLU A 55 -10.25 -16.38 -5.71
C GLU A 55 -9.08 -15.52 -5.23
N LEU A 56 -9.30 -14.25 -4.85
CA LEU A 56 -8.22 -13.33 -4.48
C LEU A 56 -8.40 -12.76 -3.07
N HIS A 57 -7.34 -12.82 -2.27
CA HIS A 57 -7.30 -12.19 -0.96
C HIS A 57 -6.70 -10.79 -1.02
N TYR A 58 -7.22 -9.91 -0.18
CA TYR A 58 -6.63 -8.62 0.08
C TYR A 58 -6.80 -8.28 1.55
N GLY A 59 -5.95 -7.42 2.07
CA GLY A 59 -6.04 -7.05 3.45
C GLY A 59 -5.10 -5.98 3.91
N HIS A 60 -5.33 -5.56 5.14
CA HIS A 60 -4.57 -4.54 5.83
C HIS A 60 -3.99 -5.12 7.11
N LEU A 61 -2.68 -4.96 7.28
CA LEU A 61 -1.94 -5.42 8.45
C LEU A 61 -1.23 -4.22 9.09
N THR A 62 -1.47 -4.02 10.37
CA THR A 62 -0.77 -2.98 11.15
C THR A 62 0.14 -3.65 12.16
N LEU A 63 1.41 -3.30 12.12
CA LEU A 63 2.50 -3.92 12.88
C LEU A 63 3.18 -2.88 13.76
N ARG A 64 3.67 -3.35 14.92
CA ARG A 64 4.55 -2.59 15.81
C ARG A 64 5.89 -3.30 15.86
N ILE A 65 6.94 -2.63 15.40
CA ILE A 65 8.27 -3.21 15.27
C ILE A 65 9.26 -2.32 16.03
N PRO A 66 10.13 -2.89 16.89
CA PRO A 66 11.21 -2.13 17.50
C PRO A 66 12.02 -1.36 16.46
N GLN A 67 12.30 -0.08 16.73
CA GLN A 67 12.95 0.79 15.75
C GLN A 67 14.31 0.24 15.27
N GLU A 68 15.04 -0.43 16.16
CA GLU A 68 16.32 -1.10 15.85
C GLU A 68 16.18 -2.24 14.84
N SER A 69 15.02 -2.89 14.79
CA SER A 69 14.72 -4.02 13.91
C SER A 69 14.00 -3.59 12.62
N LEU A 70 13.63 -2.31 12.48
CA LEU A 70 12.84 -1.83 11.35
C LEU A 70 13.55 -2.04 10.00
N ASN A 71 14.86 -1.79 9.94
CA ASN A 71 15.64 -2.01 8.72
C ASN A 71 15.72 -3.50 8.35
N LEU A 72 15.88 -4.37 9.35
CA LEU A 72 15.89 -5.82 9.13
C LEU A 72 14.54 -6.32 8.60
N PHE A 73 13.44 -5.71 9.04
CA PHE A 73 12.11 -6.01 8.52
C PHE A 73 11.97 -5.60 7.05
N PHE A 74 12.48 -4.43 6.65
CA PHE A 74 12.47 -4.03 5.24
C PHE A 74 13.35 -4.93 4.38
N ASP A 75 14.53 -5.32 4.87
CA ASP A 75 15.41 -6.27 4.17
C ASP A 75 14.73 -7.64 3.99
N PHE A 76 13.97 -8.09 4.98
CA PHE A 76 13.14 -9.30 4.87
C PHE A 76 12.08 -9.16 3.77
N LEU A 77 11.34 -8.05 3.73
CA LEU A 77 10.32 -7.82 2.69
C LEU A 77 10.94 -7.73 1.29
N ASP A 78 12.08 -7.06 1.16
CA ASP A 78 12.81 -6.91 -0.11
C ASP A 78 13.41 -8.24 -0.61
N GLY A 79 13.75 -9.14 0.32
CA GLY A 79 14.31 -10.46 0.02
C GLY A 79 13.28 -11.57 -0.21
N HIS A 80 12.00 -11.33 0.04
CA HIS A 80 10.95 -12.36 -0.01
C HIS A 80 10.43 -12.56 -1.44
N ASP A 81 10.62 -13.76 -2.00
CA ASP A 81 10.30 -14.12 -3.39
C ASP A 81 8.80 -14.08 -3.76
N GLN A 82 7.94 -14.15 -2.75
CA GLN A 82 6.49 -14.02 -2.87
C GLN A 82 5.95 -12.59 -2.64
N ILE A 83 6.81 -11.60 -2.40
CA ILE A 83 6.41 -10.20 -2.15
C ILE A 83 6.97 -9.31 -3.25
N TYR A 84 6.15 -8.40 -3.74
CA TYR A 84 6.58 -7.28 -4.56
C TYR A 84 6.07 -5.98 -3.96
N ILE A 85 6.98 -5.02 -3.76
CA ILE A 85 6.66 -3.75 -3.13
C ILE A 85 6.30 -2.75 -4.23
N GLN A 86 5.01 -2.46 -4.39
CA GLN A 86 4.56 -1.45 -5.34
C GLN A 86 4.92 -0.04 -4.87
N HIS A 87 4.69 0.20 -3.58
CA HIS A 87 4.89 1.49 -2.96
C HIS A 87 5.44 1.32 -1.55
N ARG A 88 6.39 2.17 -1.18
CA ARG A 88 6.95 2.28 0.16
C ARG A 88 7.09 3.76 0.48
N ASP A 89 6.44 4.17 1.55
CA ASP A 89 6.62 5.47 2.18
C ASP A 89 7.09 5.29 3.62
N LEU A 90 8.12 6.02 4.02
CA LEU A 90 8.68 5.99 5.36
C LEU A 90 8.84 7.43 5.85
N VAL A 91 8.06 7.77 6.87
CA VAL A 91 8.07 9.10 7.48
C VAL A 91 8.65 8.99 8.88
N GLY A 92 9.72 9.74 9.13
CA GLY A 92 10.29 9.94 10.45
C GLY A 92 9.98 11.35 10.95
N GLU A 93 9.30 11.45 12.09
CA GLU A 93 9.02 12.72 12.76
C GLU A 93 9.94 12.88 13.97
N ASP A 94 10.81 13.89 13.95
CA ASP A 94 11.67 14.22 15.10
C ASP A 94 10.87 15.00 16.15
N VAL A 95 10.58 14.33 17.26
CA VAL A 95 9.83 14.86 18.41
C VAL A 95 10.75 15.13 19.61
N THR A 96 12.05 15.22 19.39
CA THR A 96 13.04 15.44 20.46
C THR A 96 12.79 16.76 21.19
N GLU A 97 12.57 17.85 20.45
CA GLU A 97 12.30 19.17 21.04
C GLU A 97 11.00 19.14 21.88
N GLN A 98 9.95 18.53 21.34
CA GLN A 98 8.67 18.38 22.02
C GLN A 98 8.82 17.59 23.32
N TYR A 99 9.61 16.51 23.31
CA TYR A 99 9.84 15.69 24.49
C TYR A 99 10.59 16.46 25.59
N VAL A 100 11.62 17.22 25.22
CA VAL A 100 12.42 18.04 26.15
C VAL A 100 11.57 19.18 26.75
N ASP A 101 10.67 19.79 25.97
CA ASP A 101 9.69 20.76 26.50
C ASP A 101 8.77 20.10 27.55
N LEU A 102 8.20 18.93 27.22
CA LEU A 102 7.34 18.19 28.15
C LEU A 102 8.07 17.83 29.45
N GLU A 103 9.32 17.39 29.38
CA GLU A 103 10.15 17.10 30.55
C GLU A 103 10.36 18.35 31.43
N THR A 104 10.69 19.48 30.80
CA THR A 104 10.88 20.76 31.51
C THR A 104 9.58 21.22 32.19
N ARG A 105 8.45 21.10 31.49
CA ARG A 105 7.13 21.44 32.03
C ARG A 105 6.72 20.50 33.16
N LEU A 106 6.97 19.20 33.03
CA LEU A 106 6.70 18.21 34.08
C LEU A 106 7.44 18.58 35.36
N LYS A 107 8.75 18.84 35.26
CA LYS A 107 9.57 19.24 36.40
C LYS A 107 9.03 20.50 37.08
N SER A 108 8.70 21.53 36.31
CA SER A 108 8.14 22.77 36.86
C SER A 108 6.80 22.55 37.59
N ARG A 109 5.92 21.70 37.05
CA ARG A 109 4.64 21.37 37.70
C ARG A 109 4.81 20.53 38.96
N GLN A 110 5.76 19.60 38.99
CA GLN A 110 6.09 18.83 40.19
C GLN A 110 6.69 19.70 41.30
N GLU A 111 7.53 20.69 40.96
CA GLU A 111 8.04 21.67 41.93
C GLU A 111 6.91 22.54 42.51
N LEU A 112 5.94 22.92 41.68
CA LEU A 112 4.74 23.64 42.14
C LEU A 112 3.85 22.75 43.02
N GLU A 113 3.63 21.49 42.64
CA GLU A 113 2.89 20.50 43.43
C GLU A 113 3.51 20.37 44.83
N ALA A 114 4.83 20.19 44.92
CA ALA A 114 5.54 20.08 46.19
C ALA A 114 5.37 21.35 47.06
N ARG A 115 5.37 22.53 46.45
CA ARG A 115 5.14 23.80 47.17
C ARG A 115 3.69 23.92 47.67
N LEU A 116 2.71 23.53 46.85
CA LEU A 116 1.30 23.53 47.25
C LEU A 116 1.05 22.55 48.40
N LEU A 117 1.66 21.36 48.36
CA LEU A 117 1.62 20.40 49.46
C LEU A 117 2.21 20.98 50.76
N ALA A 118 3.35 21.67 50.69
CA ALA A 118 3.93 22.35 51.85
C ALA A 118 2.99 23.44 52.41
N PHE A 119 2.33 24.22 51.54
CA PHE A 119 1.34 25.20 51.99
C PHE A 119 0.10 24.55 52.62
N MET A 120 -0.32 23.36 52.16
CA MET A 120 -1.40 22.61 52.82
C MET A 120 -1.03 22.22 54.25
N GLU A 121 0.22 21.82 54.51
CA GLU A 121 0.70 21.46 55.84
C GLU A 121 0.73 22.66 56.80
N GLU A 122 0.99 23.87 56.27
CA GLU A 122 1.06 25.12 57.06
C GLU A 122 -0.30 25.83 57.23
N ALA A 123 -1.31 25.47 56.42
CA ALA A 123 -2.59 26.16 56.38
C ALA A 123 -3.38 26.01 57.70
N LYS A 124 -3.86 27.14 58.23
CA LYS A 124 -4.59 27.19 59.52
C LYS A 124 -6.10 27.36 59.36
N SER A 125 -6.55 27.83 58.20
CA SER A 125 -7.96 28.04 57.88
C SER A 125 -8.47 26.96 56.94
N THR A 126 -9.71 26.52 57.15
CA THR A 126 -10.42 25.62 56.23
C THR A 126 -10.58 26.22 54.84
N GLU A 127 -10.73 27.54 54.75
CA GLU A 127 -10.83 28.24 53.45
C GLU A 127 -9.52 28.17 52.67
N ASP A 128 -8.38 28.39 53.34
CA ASP A 128 -7.05 28.27 52.73
C ASP A 128 -6.80 26.84 52.26
N LEU A 129 -7.13 25.85 53.09
CA LEU A 129 -7.04 24.43 52.72
C LEU A 129 -7.87 24.09 51.48
N LEU A 130 -9.11 24.60 51.40
CA LEU A 130 -9.99 24.35 50.26
C LEU A 130 -9.44 24.99 48.97
N ASN A 131 -8.89 26.20 49.06
CA ASN A 131 -8.31 26.90 47.92
C ASN A 131 -7.04 26.19 47.43
N ILE A 132 -6.12 25.85 48.33
CA ILE A 132 -4.89 25.12 47.97
C ILE A 132 -5.22 23.74 47.40
N SER A 133 -6.22 23.04 47.95
CA SER A 133 -6.67 21.73 47.43
C SER A 133 -7.20 21.81 45.99
N ARG A 134 -7.92 22.87 45.64
CA ARG A 134 -8.38 23.11 44.26
C ARG A 134 -7.21 23.34 43.31
N ASP A 135 -6.26 24.18 43.71
CA ASP A 135 -5.07 24.46 42.90
C ASP A 135 -4.20 23.21 42.73
N LEU A 136 -4.00 22.44 43.81
CA LEU A 136 -3.27 21.18 43.79
C LEU A 136 -3.92 20.17 42.82
N SER A 137 -5.24 20.05 42.86
CA SER A 137 -5.97 19.15 41.94
C SER A 137 -5.76 19.53 40.48
N ASN A 138 -5.74 20.84 40.17
CA ASN A 138 -5.46 21.33 38.82
C ASN A 138 -4.03 21.00 38.38
N VAL A 139 -3.04 21.23 39.25
CA VAL A 139 -1.63 20.91 38.96
C VAL A 139 -1.43 19.42 38.75
N GLN A 140 -2.07 18.56 39.56
CA GLN A 140 -2.00 17.11 39.42
C GLN A 140 -2.59 16.65 38.08
N TYR A 141 -3.75 17.19 37.69
CA TYR A 141 -4.33 16.92 36.38
C TYR A 141 -3.38 17.30 35.23
N GLU A 142 -2.73 18.47 35.31
CA GLU A 142 -1.74 18.88 34.30
C GLU A 142 -0.52 17.93 34.26
N ILE A 143 -0.02 17.48 35.42
CA ILE A 143 1.07 16.51 35.51
C ILE A 143 0.68 15.20 34.82
N GLU A 144 -0.52 14.68 35.08
CA GLU A 144 -1.02 13.46 34.46
C GLU A 144 -1.13 13.60 32.95
N MET A 145 -1.64 14.74 32.46
CA MET A 145 -1.72 15.02 31.04
C MET A 145 -0.33 15.06 30.37
N ILE A 146 0.64 15.72 30.99
CA ILE A 146 2.02 15.79 30.48
C ILE A 146 2.64 14.37 30.45
N LYS A 147 2.51 13.60 31.53
CA LYS A 147 3.00 12.21 31.57
C LYS A 147 2.35 11.34 30.50
N GLY A 148 1.05 11.51 30.26
CA GLY A 148 0.34 10.81 29.19
C GLY A 148 0.92 11.12 27.80
N GLN A 149 1.21 12.38 27.52
CA GLN A 149 1.84 12.81 26.27
C GLN A 149 3.26 12.25 26.11
N MET A 150 4.07 12.28 27.18
CA MET A 150 5.41 11.70 27.16
C MET A 150 5.38 10.19 26.91
N ASN A 151 4.45 9.47 27.55
CA ASN A 151 4.27 8.03 27.34
C ASN A 151 3.86 7.71 25.91
N TYR A 152 3.01 8.53 25.29
CA TYR A 152 2.64 8.39 23.89
C TYR A 152 3.86 8.52 22.96
N ILE A 153 4.70 9.54 23.19
CA ILE A 153 5.94 9.73 22.41
C ILE A 153 6.88 8.55 22.63
N ASN A 154 7.13 8.14 23.87
CA ASN A 154 8.01 7.01 24.19
C ASN A 154 7.56 5.73 23.46
N ASN A 155 6.28 5.35 23.59
CA ASN A 155 5.77 4.13 22.97
C ASN A 155 5.89 4.15 21.43
N ARG A 156 5.77 5.33 20.80
CA ARG A 156 5.88 5.48 19.34
C ARG A 156 7.31 5.66 18.83
N ALA A 157 8.21 6.17 19.67
CA ALA A 157 9.63 6.25 19.37
C ALA A 157 10.32 4.89 19.57
N ASP A 158 9.89 4.11 20.57
CA ASP A 158 10.47 2.79 20.82
C ASP A 158 9.99 1.74 19.80
N LEU A 159 8.74 1.86 19.34
CA LEU A 159 8.11 0.96 18.36
C LEU A 159 7.58 1.73 17.15
N ALA A 160 8.20 1.50 15.99
CA ALA A 160 7.73 2.00 14.70
C ALA A 160 6.37 1.39 14.35
N THR A 161 5.52 2.20 13.70
CA THR A 161 4.25 1.72 13.14
C THR A 161 4.49 1.33 11.69
N VAL A 162 4.15 0.11 11.30
CA VAL A 162 4.23 -0.32 9.90
C VAL A 162 2.85 -0.77 9.44
N GLU A 163 2.33 -0.10 8.43
CA GLU A 163 1.04 -0.38 7.79
C GLU A 163 1.29 -1.02 6.44
N LEU A 164 0.75 -2.23 6.26
CA LEU A 164 0.88 -3.00 5.03
C LEU A 164 -0.51 -3.18 4.41
N ASN A 165 -0.62 -2.81 3.14
CA ASN A 165 -1.75 -3.17 2.29
C ASN A 165 -1.30 -4.28 1.35
N LEU A 166 -1.87 -5.46 1.52
CA LEU A 166 -1.51 -6.66 0.75
C LEU A 166 -2.61 -6.98 -0.26
N THR A 167 -2.24 -7.20 -1.51
CA THR A 167 -3.14 -7.64 -2.58
C THR A 167 -2.59 -8.89 -3.24
N GLU A 168 -3.38 -9.97 -3.28
CA GLU A 168 -3.03 -11.20 -3.97
C GLU A 168 -3.17 -11.05 -5.49
N LEU A 169 -2.22 -11.60 -6.25
CA LEU A 169 -2.25 -11.63 -7.72
C LEU A 169 -2.40 -13.06 -8.25
N GLN A 170 -3.19 -13.25 -9.31
CA GLN A 170 -3.34 -14.55 -9.98
C GLN A 170 -2.16 -14.94 -10.89
N THR A 171 -1.28 -14.00 -11.27
CA THR A 171 -0.15 -14.23 -12.17
C THR A 171 1.12 -13.55 -11.66
N GLU A 172 2.28 -13.83 -12.28
CA GLU A 172 3.57 -13.17 -11.99
C GLU A 172 3.41 -11.64 -11.84
N PHE A 173 4.17 -11.03 -10.91
CA PHE A 173 4.13 -9.60 -10.61
C PHE A 173 4.13 -8.80 -11.90
N ALA A 174 3.03 -8.11 -12.17
CA ALA A 174 2.80 -7.50 -13.48
C ALA A 174 3.53 -6.17 -13.62
N HIS A 175 4.76 -6.03 -13.10
CA HIS A 175 5.51 -4.78 -13.17
C HIS A 175 7.02 -5.00 -13.32
N GLU A 176 7.43 -5.32 -14.54
CA GLU A 176 8.50 -4.56 -15.19
C GLU A 176 7.85 -3.74 -16.31
N GLN A 177 7.86 -2.41 -16.17
CA GLN A 177 7.76 -1.54 -17.33
C GLN A 177 9.07 -1.61 -18.12
N ASN A 178 9.29 -2.73 -18.80
CA ASN A 178 9.98 -2.71 -20.07
C ASN A 178 8.90 -2.86 -21.12
N LEU A 179 8.58 -1.78 -21.83
CA LEU A 179 7.62 -1.78 -22.92
C LEU A 179 8.19 -2.62 -24.08
N ASN A 180 8.24 -3.94 -23.94
CA ASN A 180 8.59 -4.83 -25.02
C ASN A 180 7.33 -5.07 -25.87
N VAL A 181 6.97 -4.03 -26.65
CA VAL A 181 5.89 -4.07 -27.66
C VAL A 181 6.02 -5.31 -28.55
N TRP A 182 7.25 -5.78 -28.77
CA TRP A 182 7.57 -6.97 -29.57
C TRP A 182 7.04 -8.28 -28.99
N GLU A 183 7.06 -8.45 -27.67
CA GLU A 183 6.70 -9.70 -27.00
C GLU A 183 5.18 -9.87 -26.93
N ARG A 184 4.46 -8.79 -26.54
CA ARG A 184 2.99 -8.74 -26.56
C ARG A 184 2.41 -8.84 -27.98
N THR A 185 3.13 -8.31 -28.98
CA THR A 185 2.77 -8.48 -30.38
C THR A 185 2.89 -9.95 -30.79
N LYS A 186 3.99 -10.63 -30.43
CA LYS A 186 4.23 -12.03 -30.78
C LYS A 186 3.21 -12.99 -30.14
N GLU A 187 2.81 -12.75 -28.91
CA GLU A 187 1.72 -13.51 -28.25
C GLU A 187 0.36 -13.28 -28.94
N GLN A 188 0.04 -12.04 -29.31
CA GLN A 188 -1.16 -11.72 -30.11
C GLN A 188 -1.14 -12.39 -31.49
N TRP A 189 0.01 -12.52 -32.15
CA TRP A 189 0.14 -13.26 -33.42
C TRP A 189 -0.14 -14.76 -33.26
N LEU A 190 0.26 -15.38 -32.14
CA LEU A 190 0.01 -16.80 -31.88
C LEU A 190 -1.47 -17.08 -31.58
N ILE A 191 -2.13 -16.21 -30.82
CA ILE A 191 -3.59 -16.29 -30.58
C ILE A 191 -4.37 -16.00 -31.87
N SER A 192 -3.88 -15.08 -32.70
CA SER A 192 -4.45 -14.78 -34.02
C SER A 192 -4.34 -15.95 -35.01
N TYR A 193 -3.33 -16.82 -34.89
CA TYR A 193 -3.19 -17.99 -35.77
C TYR A 193 -4.35 -18.98 -35.62
N ASN A 194 -4.79 -19.26 -34.38
CA ASN A 194 -5.89 -20.18 -34.14
C ASN A 194 -7.24 -19.58 -34.60
N ASN A 195 -7.41 -18.26 -34.42
CA ASN A 195 -8.62 -17.55 -34.87
C ASN A 195 -8.69 -17.39 -36.40
N LEU A 196 -7.55 -17.25 -37.09
CA LEU A 196 -7.50 -17.27 -38.56
C LEU A 196 -7.87 -18.63 -39.14
N LEU A 197 -7.45 -19.74 -38.50
CA LEU A 197 -7.83 -21.08 -38.92
C LEU A 197 -9.34 -21.34 -38.75
N ILE A 198 -9.92 -20.88 -37.64
CA ILE A 198 -11.38 -20.97 -37.41
C ILE A 198 -12.13 -20.08 -38.41
N GLY A 199 -11.65 -18.86 -38.67
CA GLY A 199 -12.20 -17.96 -39.68
C GLY A 199 -12.13 -18.53 -41.11
N ALA A 200 -10.99 -19.13 -41.47
CA ALA A 200 -10.81 -19.78 -42.76
C ALA A 200 -11.71 -21.00 -42.93
N THR A 201 -11.89 -21.79 -41.86
CA THR A 201 -12.82 -22.94 -41.85
C THR A 201 -14.27 -22.48 -42.02
N ASN A 202 -14.67 -21.42 -41.31
CA ASN A 202 -16.01 -20.84 -41.44
C ASN A 202 -16.25 -20.24 -42.84
N LEU A 203 -15.26 -19.59 -43.45
CA LEU A 203 -15.33 -19.11 -44.83
C LEU A 203 -15.47 -20.27 -45.83
N PHE A 204 -14.70 -21.34 -45.63
CA PHE A 204 -14.79 -22.52 -46.48
C PHE A 204 -16.18 -23.16 -46.39
N VAL A 205 -16.72 -23.35 -45.18
CA VAL A 205 -18.08 -23.87 -44.96
C VAL A 205 -19.13 -22.92 -45.56
N PHE A 206 -18.96 -21.60 -45.43
CA PHE A 206 -19.86 -20.62 -46.04
C PHE A 206 -19.87 -20.71 -47.58
N ILE A 207 -18.69 -20.78 -48.20
CA ILE A 207 -18.56 -20.87 -49.66
C ILE A 207 -19.14 -22.19 -50.16
N VAL A 208 -18.78 -23.31 -49.53
CA VAL A 208 -19.25 -24.64 -49.95
C VAL A 208 -20.75 -24.81 -49.69
N GLY A 209 -21.25 -24.35 -48.54
CA GLY A 209 -22.67 -24.40 -48.19
C GLY A 209 -23.56 -23.53 -49.09
N ASN A 210 -23.03 -22.40 -49.56
CA ASN A 210 -23.75 -21.47 -50.44
C ASN A 210 -23.34 -21.54 -51.92
N LEU A 211 -22.59 -22.59 -52.32
CA LEU A 211 -22.17 -22.82 -53.70
C LEU A 211 -23.30 -22.66 -54.73
N PRO A 212 -24.52 -23.20 -54.51
CA PRO A 212 -25.61 -23.06 -55.46
C PRO A 212 -26.00 -21.60 -55.71
N ILE A 213 -26.01 -20.77 -54.67
CA ILE A 213 -26.39 -19.35 -54.74
C ILE A 213 -25.27 -18.54 -55.40
N LEU A 214 -24.01 -18.82 -55.04
CA LEU A 214 -22.84 -18.14 -55.61
C LEU A 214 -22.69 -18.40 -57.12
N ILE A 215 -23.01 -19.60 -57.60
CA ILE A 215 -23.00 -19.92 -59.04
C ILE A 215 -24.05 -19.09 -59.80
N VAL A 216 -25.26 -18.93 -59.25
CA VAL A 216 -26.31 -18.12 -59.86
C VAL A 216 -25.91 -16.65 -59.93
N ILE A 217 -25.34 -16.10 -58.86
CA ILE A 217 -24.83 -14.72 -58.83
C ILE A 217 -23.70 -14.51 -59.84
N ALA A 218 -22.74 -15.45 -59.92
CA ALA A 218 -21.65 -15.38 -60.87
C ALA A 218 -22.14 -15.47 -62.33
N ALA A 219 -23.14 -16.30 -62.62
CA ALA A 219 -23.75 -16.40 -63.93
C ALA A 219 -24.45 -15.09 -64.34
N ILE A 220 -25.23 -14.49 -63.42
CA ILE A 220 -25.90 -13.20 -63.64
C ILE A 220 -24.87 -12.08 -63.84
N GLY A 221 -23.86 -12.01 -62.98
CA GLY A 221 -22.77 -11.03 -63.09
C GLY A 221 -21.98 -11.18 -64.39
N GLY A 222 -21.70 -12.41 -64.82
CA GLY A 222 -21.05 -12.72 -66.09
C GLY A 222 -21.90 -12.28 -67.30
N LEU A 223 -23.21 -12.50 -67.26
CA LEU A 223 -24.12 -12.02 -68.30
C LEU A 223 -24.18 -10.50 -68.38
N ILE A 224 -24.20 -9.81 -67.24
CA ILE A 224 -24.17 -8.34 -67.18
C ILE A 224 -22.83 -7.81 -67.71
N TYR A 225 -21.70 -8.38 -67.29
CA TYR A 225 -20.37 -8.00 -67.77
C TYR A 225 -20.22 -8.23 -69.28
N PHE A 226 -20.70 -9.37 -69.79
CA PHE A 226 -20.65 -9.68 -71.21
C PHE A 226 -21.56 -8.75 -72.03
N GLY A 227 -22.74 -8.41 -71.50
CA GLY A 227 -23.63 -7.40 -72.09
C GLY A 227 -23.00 -6.01 -72.13
N TYR A 228 -22.31 -5.60 -71.05
CA TYR A 228 -21.62 -4.32 -70.95
C TYR A 228 -20.42 -4.25 -71.93
N ARG A 229 -19.59 -5.30 -71.99
CA ARG A 229 -18.46 -5.40 -72.91
C ARG A 229 -18.90 -5.39 -74.38
N ARG A 230 -20.03 -6.02 -74.69
CA ARG A 230 -20.58 -6.05 -76.06
C ARG A 230 -21.15 -4.69 -76.50
N LYS A 231 -21.59 -3.86 -75.55
CA LYS A 231 -22.04 -2.48 -75.80
C LYS A 231 -20.86 -1.51 -76.01
N ASN A 232 -19.76 -1.69 -75.28
CA ASN A 232 -18.59 -0.81 -75.40
C ASN A 232 -17.79 -1.03 -76.69
N ASN A 233 -17.75 -2.26 -77.23
CA ASN A 233 -17.09 -2.57 -78.51
C ASN A 233 -17.87 -2.11 -79.76
N ARG A 234 -19.07 -1.52 -79.60
CA ARG A 234 -19.87 -0.98 -80.72
C ARG A 234 -19.74 0.53 -80.91
N ASN A 235 -19.04 1.25 -80.02
CA ASN A 235 -18.93 2.71 -80.04
C ASN A 235 -17.56 3.23 -80.52
N THR A 236 -16.72 2.39 -81.14
CA THR A 236 -15.43 2.80 -81.75
C THR A 236 -15.42 2.63 -83.26
N SER A 237 -16.58 2.68 -83.89
CA SER A 237 -16.73 2.67 -85.35
C SER A 237 -17.90 3.54 -85.75
N GLU A 238 -17.75 4.83 -85.52
CA GLU A 238 -18.29 5.94 -86.31
C GLU A 238 -17.47 7.21 -86.01
#